data_AF-A0A9D3M8G5-F1
#
_entry.id   AF-A0A9D3M8G5-F1
#
_cell.length_a   1.000
_cell.length_b   1.000
_cell.length_c   1.000
_cell.angle_alpha   90.00
_cell.angle_beta   90.00
_cell.angle_gamma   90.00
#
_symmetry.space_group_name_H-M   'P 1'
#
loop_
_entity.id
_entity.type
_entity.pdbx_description
1 polymer ?
#
loop_
_entity_poly.entity_id
_entity_poly.type
_entity_poly.pdbx_seq_one_letter_code
_entity_poly.pdbx_strand_id
1 'polypeptide(L)'
;MAQNGGDLELPQRRVGGAKELPNGKFADAPSLAERRRRDREERLGLLLWKKPLLTLRYFLLELLLTLRDWTCKFCHQRAMALTVLLGLACFSFVYSTEGTHQKYVRRLEEQLLRCAYWVGLGVLSSVGLGTGLHTFLLYLGPHIASVTLAAYECGSVNFPEPPYPDQIVCPQEEGAEGAVSLWTIMSKVRLEACMWGAGTAIGELPPYFMARAARLSGVEPDDEEYEEFEEMLEQAENAQDFTTRAKLAVQKMVQKVGFFGILTCASIPNPLFDLAGITCGHFLVPFWTFFGATLIGKAVVKMHIQKLFVIITFSKHIVEQMVSLIGAVPVLGASLQKPFREYLEAQRAKLHHQAGEGFPTGENWLSWVFEKVVIIMVCYFVCSIINSMAQSCAKRLQQKQYSEEKTK
;
A
#
# COMPACT_ATOMS: atom_id res chain seq x y z
N MET A 1 -4.51 -57.03 -34.16
CA MET A 1 -5.42 -57.36 -35.27
C MET A 1 -6.57 -58.15 -34.66
N ALA A 2 -7.70 -57.49 -34.34
CA ALA A 2 -8.95 -57.49 -35.13
C ALA A 2 -9.57 -58.91 -35.21
N GLN A 3 -10.84 -59.22 -34.97
CA GLN A 3 -12.11 -58.52 -34.81
C GLN A 3 -13.18 -59.58 -34.38
N ASN A 4 -14.43 -59.14 -34.10
CA ASN A 4 -15.71 -59.87 -33.88
C ASN A 4 -16.15 -60.02 -32.40
N GLY A 5 -17.29 -59.50 -31.90
CA GLY A 5 -18.38 -58.72 -32.48
C GLY A 5 -19.72 -59.49 -32.56
N GLY A 6 -20.75 -58.99 -31.84
CA GLY A 6 -22.23 -59.16 -31.98
C GLY A 6 -22.84 -60.57 -31.96
N ASP A 7 -24.09 -60.86 -31.59
CA ASP A 7 -25.31 -60.08 -31.30
C ASP A 7 -26.35 -61.05 -30.66
N LEU A 8 -27.11 -60.64 -29.63
CA LEU A 8 -28.55 -60.27 -29.64
C LEU A 8 -29.58 -61.43 -29.51
N GLU A 9 -30.41 -61.41 -28.45
CA GLU A 9 -31.85 -61.81 -28.51
C GLU A 9 -32.70 -61.09 -27.42
N LEU A 10 -33.84 -60.54 -27.84
CA LEU A 10 -35.01 -60.01 -27.08
C LEU A 10 -35.93 -61.19 -26.62
N PRO A 11 -36.95 -61.09 -25.71
CA PRO A 11 -38.11 -60.19 -25.88
C PRO A 11 -38.99 -59.76 -24.66
N GLN A 12 -39.82 -58.73 -24.91
CA GLN A 12 -41.24 -58.49 -24.52
C GLN A 12 -41.75 -58.27 -23.06
N ARG A 13 -42.28 -57.04 -22.87
CA ARG A 13 -43.71 -56.67 -22.59
C ARG A 13 -44.26 -56.74 -21.14
N ARG A 14 -44.61 -55.56 -20.59
CA ARG A 14 -45.97 -55.26 -20.06
C ARG A 14 -46.21 -53.76 -19.86
N VAL A 15 -47.30 -53.29 -20.44
CA VAL A 15 -47.93 -51.98 -20.24
C VAL A 15 -48.81 -52.06 -18.99
N GLY A 16 -48.76 -51.04 -18.13
CA GLY A 16 -49.68 -50.85 -17.02
C GLY A 16 -49.63 -49.41 -16.54
N GLY A 17 -50.50 -48.56 -17.09
CA GLY A 17 -50.65 -47.18 -16.66
C GLY A 17 -51.38 -47.08 -15.32
N ALA A 18 -50.82 -46.30 -14.40
CA ALA A 18 -51.51 -45.80 -13.22
C ALA A 18 -51.03 -44.37 -12.93
N LYS A 19 -51.89 -43.41 -13.31
CA LYS A 19 -52.03 -42.02 -12.85
C LYS A 19 -50.90 -41.46 -11.98
N GLU A 20 -50.06 -40.61 -12.58
CA GLU A 20 -49.32 -39.60 -11.84
C GLU A 20 -50.33 -38.61 -11.24
N LEU A 21 -50.47 -38.61 -9.91
CA LEU A 21 -50.96 -37.43 -9.20
C LEU A 21 -49.86 -36.36 -9.25
N PRO A 22 -50.15 -35.10 -9.57
CA PRO A 22 -49.17 -34.02 -9.44
C PRO A 22 -48.96 -33.79 -7.95
N ASN A 23 -47.90 -34.40 -7.42
CA ASN A 23 -47.47 -34.16 -6.05
C ASN A 23 -47.10 -32.68 -5.94
N GLY A 24 -47.62 -32.04 -4.90
CA GLY A 24 -47.64 -30.60 -4.75
C GLY A 24 -46.28 -29.95 -4.92
N LYS A 25 -46.31 -28.72 -5.43
CA LYS A 25 -45.21 -27.77 -5.39
C LYS A 25 -44.65 -27.70 -3.96
N PHE A 26 -43.61 -28.46 -3.67
CA PHE A 26 -42.60 -27.99 -2.74
C PHE A 26 -42.07 -26.71 -3.38
N ALA A 27 -42.29 -25.57 -2.72
CA ALA A 27 -41.55 -24.37 -3.05
C ALA A 27 -40.07 -24.77 -2.99
N ASP A 28 -39.39 -24.79 -4.13
CA ASP A 28 -37.97 -25.08 -4.22
C ASP A 28 -37.26 -24.17 -3.22
N ALA A 29 -36.77 -24.76 -2.12
CA ALA A 29 -35.88 -24.05 -1.25
C ALA A 29 -34.68 -23.66 -2.12
N PRO A 30 -34.34 -22.36 -2.24
CA PRO A 30 -33.24 -21.95 -3.08
C PRO A 30 -31.99 -22.73 -2.67
N SER A 31 -31.24 -23.20 -3.67
CA SER A 31 -29.99 -23.93 -3.44
C SER A 31 -29.09 -23.13 -2.50
N LEU A 32 -28.28 -23.81 -1.69
CA LEU A 32 -27.41 -23.17 -0.70
C LEU A 32 -26.49 -22.11 -1.35
N ALA A 33 -26.04 -22.37 -2.58
CA ALA A 33 -25.29 -21.43 -3.42
C ALA A 33 -26.10 -20.17 -3.79
N GLU A 34 -27.39 -20.32 -4.11
CA GLU A 34 -28.26 -19.20 -4.48
C GLU A 34 -28.64 -18.32 -3.29
N ARG A 35 -28.77 -18.92 -2.09
CA ARG A 35 -28.87 -18.15 -0.84
C ARG A 35 -27.60 -17.36 -0.55
N ARG A 36 -26.42 -17.99 -0.64
CA ARG A 36 -25.13 -17.31 -0.47
C ARG A 36 -24.95 -16.16 -1.44
N ARG A 37 -25.35 -16.35 -2.71
CA ARG A 37 -25.30 -15.30 -3.74
C ARG A 37 -26.19 -14.10 -3.38
N ARG A 38 -27.43 -14.35 -2.95
CA ARG A 38 -28.34 -13.28 -2.51
C ARG A 38 -27.81 -12.55 -1.28
N ASP A 39 -27.28 -13.30 -0.31
CA ASP A 39 -26.63 -12.75 0.88
C ASP A 39 -25.42 -11.87 0.52
N ARG A 40 -24.62 -12.27 -0.47
CA ARG A 40 -23.49 -11.50 -1.00
C ARG A 40 -23.96 -10.18 -1.63
N GLU A 41 -25.01 -10.21 -2.44
CA GLU A 41 -25.62 -9.02 -3.03
C GLU A 41 -26.18 -8.06 -1.96
N GLU A 42 -26.82 -8.59 -0.92
CA GLU A 42 -27.31 -7.78 0.20
C GLU A 42 -26.16 -7.11 0.97
N ARG A 43 -25.05 -7.83 1.20
CA ARG A 43 -23.83 -7.27 1.80
C ARG A 43 -23.22 -6.18 0.92
N LEU A 44 -23.05 -6.41 -0.37
CA LEU A 44 -22.57 -5.39 -1.32
C LEU A 44 -23.50 -4.16 -1.39
N GLY A 45 -24.76 -4.31 -0.99
CA GLY A 45 -25.72 -3.24 -0.78
C GLY A 45 -25.50 -2.37 0.47
N LEU A 46 -24.65 -2.80 1.42
CA LEU A 46 -24.26 -2.04 2.61
C LEU A 46 -23.19 -1.00 2.25
N LEU A 47 -23.67 0.09 1.64
CA LEU A 47 -22.85 1.25 1.28
C LEU A 47 -23.37 2.47 2.03
N LEU A 48 -22.45 3.31 2.52
CA LEU A 48 -22.77 4.52 3.27
C LEU A 48 -23.76 5.42 2.53
N TRP A 49 -23.63 5.54 1.21
CA TRP A 49 -24.49 6.36 0.36
C TRP A 49 -25.82 5.70 -0.02
N LYS A 50 -25.96 4.37 0.10
CA LYS A 50 -27.24 3.67 -0.14
C LYS A 50 -28.06 3.53 1.14
N LYS A 51 -27.41 3.09 2.23
CA LYS A 51 -28.06 2.77 3.52
C LYS A 51 -27.19 3.32 4.68
N PRO A 52 -27.15 4.64 4.92
CA PRO A 52 -26.19 5.26 5.84
C PRO A 52 -26.31 4.75 7.28
N LEU A 53 -27.52 4.78 7.85
CA LEU A 53 -27.76 4.40 9.24
C LEU A 53 -27.51 2.89 9.49
N LEU A 54 -27.89 2.05 8.53
CA LEU A 54 -27.69 0.61 8.63
C LEU A 54 -26.21 0.25 8.54
N THR A 55 -25.50 0.83 7.56
CA THR A 55 -24.06 0.62 7.36
C THR A 55 -23.28 1.09 8.59
N LEU A 56 -23.61 2.26 9.14
CA LEU A 56 -22.97 2.79 10.35
C LEU A 56 -23.22 1.88 11.57
N ARG A 57 -24.44 1.34 11.72
CA ARG A 57 -24.75 0.39 12.80
C ARG A 57 -23.92 -0.88 12.70
N TYR A 58 -23.82 -1.49 11.52
CA TYR A 58 -23.00 -2.69 11.30
C TYR A 58 -21.51 -2.40 11.51
N PHE A 59 -21.02 -1.26 11.04
CA PHE A 59 -19.65 -0.79 11.31
C PHE A 59 -19.37 -0.69 12.82
N LEU A 60 -20.24 -0.02 13.57
CA LEU A 60 -20.07 0.12 15.02
C LEU A 60 -20.11 -1.22 15.74
N LEU A 61 -21.00 -2.13 15.30
CA LEU A 61 -21.08 -3.48 15.86
C LEU A 61 -19.78 -4.26 15.60
N GLU A 62 -19.25 -4.23 14.38
CA GLU A 62 -17.99 -4.90 14.03
C GLU A 62 -16.80 -4.32 14.78
N LEU A 63 -16.76 -3.00 14.94
CA LEU A 63 -15.73 -2.32 15.73
C LEU A 63 -15.77 -2.81 17.18
N LEU A 64 -16.95 -2.86 17.80
CA LEU A 64 -17.11 -3.34 19.18
C LEU A 64 -16.78 -4.83 19.33
N LEU A 65 -17.23 -5.68 18.40
CA LEU A 65 -16.92 -7.12 18.41
C LEU A 65 -15.41 -7.35 18.28
N THR A 66 -14.78 -6.67 17.32
CA THR A 66 -13.33 -6.78 17.10
C THR A 66 -12.56 -6.26 18.31
N LEU A 67 -12.94 -5.11 18.89
CA LEU A 67 -12.34 -4.59 20.12
C LEU A 67 -12.50 -5.56 21.28
N ARG A 68 -13.67 -6.19 21.44
CA ARG A 68 -13.91 -7.21 22.47
C ARG A 68 -13.02 -8.43 22.25
N ASP A 69 -12.92 -8.96 21.03
CA ASP A 69 -12.09 -10.12 20.71
C ASP A 69 -10.62 -9.85 21.01
N TRP A 70 -10.12 -8.68 20.59
CA TRP A 70 -8.76 -8.23 20.90
C TRP A 70 -8.54 -8.06 22.40
N THR A 71 -9.47 -7.40 23.10
CA THR A 71 -9.38 -7.22 24.56
C THR A 71 -9.41 -8.57 25.28
N CYS A 72 -10.24 -9.52 24.84
CA CYS A 72 -10.31 -10.86 25.41
C CYS A 72 -9.01 -11.64 25.19
N LYS A 73 -8.46 -11.63 23.97
CA LYS A 73 -7.15 -12.23 23.65
C LYS A 73 -6.03 -11.62 24.47
N PHE A 74 -6.05 -10.30 24.61
CA PHE A 74 -5.10 -9.53 25.41
C PHE A 74 -5.20 -9.86 26.91
N CYS A 75 -6.43 -9.93 27.45
CA CYS A 75 -6.69 -10.33 28.83
C CYS A 75 -6.39 -11.80 29.11
N HIS A 76 -6.55 -12.68 28.12
CA HIS A 76 -6.20 -14.10 28.23
C HIS A 76 -4.68 -14.27 28.38
N GLN A 77 -3.91 -13.44 27.70
CA GLN A 77 -2.46 -13.27 27.87
C GLN A 77 -2.17 -12.37 29.09
N ARG A 78 -2.65 -12.73 30.29
CA ARG A 78 -2.54 -11.91 31.52
C ARG A 78 -1.15 -11.34 31.77
N ALA A 79 -0.10 -12.10 31.45
CA ALA A 79 1.29 -11.65 31.54
C ALA A 79 1.62 -10.53 30.54
N MET A 80 1.17 -10.64 29.29
CA MET A 80 1.34 -9.60 28.26
C MET A 80 0.55 -8.33 28.58
N ALA A 81 -0.67 -8.48 29.11
CA ALA A 81 -1.47 -7.34 29.54
C ALA A 81 -0.80 -6.59 30.70
N LEU A 82 -0.29 -7.33 31.70
CA LEU A 82 0.46 -6.75 32.82
C LEU A 82 1.75 -6.08 32.37
N THR A 83 2.54 -6.68 31.47
CA THR A 83 3.78 -6.06 30.98
C THR A 83 3.52 -4.79 30.18
N VAL A 84 2.49 -4.78 29.33
CA VAL A 84 2.10 -3.57 28.60
C VAL A 84 1.59 -2.49 29.54
N LEU A 85 0.76 -2.84 30.52
CA LEU A 85 0.18 -1.88 31.46
C LEU A 85 1.27 -1.30 32.39
N LEU A 86 2.21 -2.12 32.85
CA LEU A 86 3.40 -1.68 33.58
C LEU A 86 4.30 -0.80 32.71
N GLY A 87 4.46 -1.14 31.43
CA GLY A 87 5.21 -0.34 30.46
C GLY A 87 4.57 1.03 30.21
N LEU A 88 3.25 1.09 30.04
CA LEU A 88 2.50 2.34 29.88
C LEU A 88 2.55 3.19 31.16
N ALA A 89 2.43 2.57 32.33
CA ALA A 89 2.56 3.27 33.62
C ALA A 89 3.98 3.83 33.80
N CYS A 90 5.02 3.06 33.47
CA CYS A 90 6.41 3.49 33.51
C CYS A 90 6.67 4.63 32.52
N PHE A 91 6.17 4.51 31.28
CA PHE A 91 6.28 5.56 30.26
C PHE A 91 5.57 6.85 30.71
N SER A 92 4.35 6.74 31.24
CA SER A 92 3.60 7.88 31.78
C SER A 92 4.34 8.53 32.95
N PHE A 93 4.94 7.74 33.85
CA PHE A 93 5.71 8.25 34.97
C PHE A 93 6.95 9.01 34.49
N VAL A 94 7.71 8.44 33.55
CA VAL A 94 8.88 9.09 32.93
C VAL A 94 8.48 10.40 32.24
N TYR A 95 7.35 10.41 31.53
CA TYR A 95 6.84 11.60 30.83
C TYR A 95 6.36 12.71 31.78
N SER A 96 5.73 12.35 32.91
CA SER A 96 5.21 13.31 33.89
C SER A 96 6.29 13.84 34.84
N THR A 97 7.41 13.15 34.99
CA THR A 97 8.51 13.62 35.85
C THR A 97 9.29 14.74 35.15
N GLU A 98 9.27 15.94 35.72
CA GLU A 98 10.11 17.05 35.24
C GLU A 98 11.58 16.77 35.56
N GLY A 99 12.45 16.84 34.56
CA GLY A 99 13.88 16.59 34.77
C GLY A 99 14.74 16.82 33.53
N THR A 100 16.05 16.57 33.64
CA THR A 100 17.00 16.70 32.53
C THR A 100 16.71 15.72 31.39
N HIS A 101 16.07 14.59 31.69
CA HIS A 101 15.60 13.60 30.72
C HIS A 101 14.50 14.15 29.81
N GLN A 102 13.76 15.19 30.20
CA GLN A 102 12.68 15.78 29.40
C GLN A 102 13.18 16.31 28.04
N LYS A 103 14.44 16.75 27.96
CA LYS A 103 15.08 17.14 26.69
C LYS A 103 15.19 15.97 25.71
N TYR A 104 15.50 14.77 26.21
CA TYR A 104 15.59 13.57 25.40
C TYR A 104 14.20 13.03 25.06
N VAL A 105 13.25 13.09 26.00
CA VAL A 105 11.85 12.69 25.77
C VAL A 105 11.23 13.53 24.66
N ARG A 106 11.37 14.87 24.70
CA ARG A 106 10.86 15.76 23.65
C ARG A 106 11.53 15.50 22.30
N ARG A 107 12.85 15.26 22.28
CA ARG A 107 13.58 14.89 21.05
C ARG A 107 13.10 13.56 20.46
N LEU A 108 12.85 12.57 21.31
CA LEU A 108 12.29 11.28 20.91
C LEU A 108 10.86 11.43 20.38
N GLU A 109 10.03 12.23 21.05
CA GLU A 109 8.67 12.53 20.62
C GLU A 109 8.64 13.16 19.22
N GLU A 110 9.44 14.21 19.00
CA GLU A 110 9.58 14.87 17.70
C GLU A 110 10.06 13.90 16.62
N GLN A 111 11.07 13.06 16.92
CA GLN A 111 11.56 12.05 15.99
C GLN A 111 10.52 10.96 15.69
N LEU A 112 9.82 10.47 16.71
CA LEU A 112 8.80 9.44 16.56
C LEU A 112 7.61 9.95 15.74
N LEU A 113 7.14 11.17 16.01
CA LEU A 113 6.08 11.82 15.24
C LEU A 113 6.50 12.03 13.79
N ARG A 114 7.75 12.47 13.55
CA ARG A 114 8.30 12.61 12.20
C ARG A 114 8.37 11.26 11.47
N CYS A 115 8.89 10.22 12.13
CA CYS A 115 8.93 8.87 11.58
C CYS A 115 7.53 8.33 11.27
N ALA A 116 6.59 8.47 12.23
CA ALA A 116 5.21 8.03 12.07
C ALA A 116 4.50 8.76 10.92
N TYR A 117 4.74 10.07 10.77
CA TYR A 117 4.21 10.86 9.66
C TYR A 117 4.70 10.32 8.31
N TRP A 118 6.02 10.13 8.13
CA TRP A 118 6.57 9.62 6.88
C TRP A 118 6.19 8.17 6.58
N VAL A 119 6.17 7.30 7.61
CA VAL A 119 5.67 5.92 7.48
C VAL A 119 4.19 5.93 7.09
N GLY A 120 3.36 6.74 7.75
CA GLY A 120 1.93 6.85 7.48
C GLY A 120 1.65 7.33 6.06
N LEU A 121 2.32 8.39 5.61
CA LEU A 121 2.23 8.84 4.22
C LEU A 121 2.69 7.76 3.22
N GLY A 122 3.75 7.02 3.56
CA GLY A 122 4.21 5.87 2.77
C GLY A 122 3.14 4.79 2.65
N VAL A 123 2.49 4.39 3.73
CA VAL A 123 1.39 3.40 3.72
C VAL A 123 0.23 3.88 2.86
N LEU A 124 -0.22 5.13 3.07
CA LEU A 124 -1.32 5.72 2.32
C LEU A 124 -1.02 5.81 0.82
N SER A 125 0.25 6.04 0.45
CA SER A 125 0.67 6.10 -0.95
C SER A 125 0.51 4.78 -1.71
N SER A 126 0.66 3.65 -1.01
CA SER A 126 0.55 2.30 -1.58
C SER A 126 -0.87 1.76 -1.58
N VAL A 127 -1.64 1.98 -0.49
CA VAL A 127 -2.96 1.36 -0.31
C VAL A 127 -4.04 2.03 -1.20
N GLY A 128 -3.89 3.31 -1.57
CA GLY A 128 -4.96 4.10 -2.18
C GLY A 128 -4.88 4.42 -3.68
N LEU A 129 -3.73 4.23 -4.35
CA LEU A 129 -3.54 4.74 -5.73
C LEU A 129 -2.74 3.84 -6.68
N GLY A 130 -2.30 2.65 -6.25
CA GLY A 130 -1.64 1.64 -7.09
C GLY A 130 -0.29 2.02 -7.73
N THR A 131 0.09 3.31 -7.79
CA THR A 131 1.28 3.73 -8.55
C THR A 131 2.42 4.25 -7.69
N GLY A 132 2.19 4.71 -6.45
CA GLY A 132 3.20 5.17 -5.46
C GLY A 132 4.11 6.35 -5.88
N LEU A 133 4.36 6.48 -7.18
CA LEU A 133 5.15 7.47 -7.87
C LEU A 133 4.47 8.84 -7.82
N HIS A 134 3.14 8.87 -8.00
CA HIS A 134 2.38 10.11 -7.93
C HIS A 134 2.49 10.74 -6.53
N THR A 135 2.24 9.96 -5.48
CA THR A 135 2.33 10.44 -4.08
C THR A 135 3.78 10.79 -3.71
N PHE A 136 4.78 10.07 -4.23
CA PHE A 136 6.18 10.46 -4.09
C PHE A 136 6.44 11.87 -4.65
N LEU A 137 5.97 12.17 -5.87
CA LEU A 137 6.16 13.48 -6.51
C LEU A 137 5.43 14.63 -5.79
N LEU A 138 4.50 14.34 -4.89
CA LEU A 138 3.68 15.34 -4.21
C LEU A 138 4.17 15.67 -2.81
N TYR A 139 4.79 14.72 -2.11
CA TYR A 139 5.22 14.90 -0.72
C TYR A 139 6.74 14.79 -0.59
N LEU A 140 7.29 13.61 -0.88
CA LEU A 140 8.70 13.34 -0.64
C LEU A 140 9.63 13.98 -1.67
N GLY A 141 9.22 14.02 -2.94
CA GLY A 141 9.96 14.68 -4.02
C GLY A 141 10.17 16.17 -3.77
N PRO A 142 9.10 16.96 -3.51
CA PRO A 142 9.21 18.37 -3.18
C PRO A 142 10.03 18.62 -1.91
N HIS A 143 9.89 17.78 -0.88
CA HIS A 143 10.71 17.85 0.31
C HIS A 143 12.21 17.64 0.02
N ILE A 144 12.58 16.64 -0.79
CA ILE A 144 13.97 16.42 -1.18
C ILE A 144 14.47 17.59 -2.04
N ALA A 145 13.63 18.11 -2.94
CA ALA A 145 13.96 19.25 -3.77
C ALA A 145 14.22 20.52 -2.95
N SER A 146 13.38 20.85 -1.96
CA SER A 146 13.56 22.03 -1.12
C SER A 146 14.83 21.94 -0.26
N VAL A 147 15.11 20.77 0.33
CA VAL A 147 16.36 20.52 1.08
C VAL A 147 17.58 20.61 0.17
N THR A 148 17.49 20.13 -1.08
CA THR A 148 18.57 20.21 -2.07
C THR A 148 18.86 21.65 -2.46
N LEU A 149 17.82 22.44 -2.74
CA LEU A 149 17.94 23.85 -3.11
C LEU A 149 18.53 24.66 -1.95
N ALA A 150 18.00 24.50 -0.74
CA ALA A 150 18.52 25.19 0.45
C ALA A 150 19.98 24.80 0.73
N ALA A 151 20.37 23.54 0.52
CA ALA A 151 21.75 23.13 0.68
C ALA A 151 22.69 23.87 -0.28
N TYR A 152 22.29 24.04 -1.55
CA TYR A 152 23.08 24.80 -2.52
C TYR A 152 23.06 26.32 -2.30
N GLU A 153 21.96 26.88 -1.79
CA GLU A 153 21.84 28.31 -1.47
C GLU A 153 22.64 28.69 -0.22
N CYS A 154 22.53 27.89 0.84
CA CYS A 154 23.23 28.13 2.09
C CYS A 154 24.69 27.66 2.07
N GLY A 155 25.12 26.93 1.04
CA GLY A 155 26.44 26.28 1.00
C GLY A 155 26.64 25.25 2.13
N SER A 156 25.57 24.80 2.77
CA SER A 156 25.61 23.94 3.97
C SER A 156 24.30 23.19 4.15
N VAL A 157 24.34 22.03 4.82
CA VAL A 157 23.14 21.28 5.24
C VAL A 157 22.76 21.53 6.71
N ASN A 158 23.45 22.45 7.38
CA ASN A 158 23.27 22.77 8.80
C ASN A 158 22.13 23.79 9.04
N PHE A 159 21.09 23.74 8.21
CA PHE A 159 19.83 24.44 8.45
C PHE A 159 18.91 23.58 9.36
N PRO A 160 17.87 24.19 9.96
CA PRO A 160 17.02 23.57 10.99
C PRO A 160 16.49 22.18 10.61
N GLU A 161 16.13 21.34 11.57
CA GLU A 161 15.48 20.07 11.28
C GLU A 161 13.96 20.22 11.11
N PRO A 162 13.28 19.32 10.37
CA PRO A 162 11.83 19.37 10.20
C PRO A 162 11.05 19.35 11.54
N PRO A 163 9.89 20.01 11.66
CA PRO A 163 9.15 20.70 10.61
C PRO A 163 9.87 21.97 10.17
N TYR A 164 10.12 22.08 8.87
CA TYR A 164 10.68 23.29 8.31
C TYR A 164 9.61 24.39 8.38
N PRO A 165 9.97 25.64 8.70
CA PRO A 165 9.10 26.77 8.37
C PRO A 165 8.87 26.80 6.85
N ASP A 166 7.93 27.62 6.36
CA ASP A 166 7.62 27.76 4.93
C ASP A 166 8.87 28.00 4.06
N GLN A 167 9.95 28.49 4.66
CA GLN A 167 11.27 28.65 4.06
C GLN A 167 12.37 28.07 4.97
N ILE A 168 13.31 27.35 4.37
CA ILE A 168 14.52 26.86 5.08
C ILE A 168 15.47 28.05 5.24
N VAL A 169 15.59 28.55 6.47
CA VAL A 169 16.48 29.70 6.78
C VAL A 169 17.92 29.20 6.94
N CYS A 170 18.86 29.84 6.23
CA CYS A 170 20.29 29.56 6.37
C CYS A 170 20.80 29.97 7.77
N PRO A 171 21.70 29.18 8.39
CA PRO A 171 22.32 29.57 9.65
C PRO A 171 23.14 30.86 9.48
N GLN A 172 23.15 31.72 10.50
CA GLN A 172 23.88 33.00 10.50
C GLN A 172 25.39 32.84 10.70
N GLU A 173 25.85 31.68 11.17
CA GLU A 173 27.29 31.41 11.32
C GLU A 173 27.86 30.98 9.97
N GLU A 174 28.90 31.70 9.50
CA GLU A 174 29.76 31.35 8.37
C GLU A 174 30.53 30.04 8.68
N GLY A 175 29.81 28.93 8.66
CA GLY A 175 30.39 27.59 8.78
C GLY A 175 31.09 27.24 7.47
N ALA A 176 32.41 27.10 7.54
CA ALA A 176 33.36 26.60 6.54
C ALA A 176 32.77 26.26 5.16
N GLU A 177 33.23 26.95 4.12
CA GLU A 177 33.01 26.70 2.69
C GLU A 177 33.37 25.25 2.29
N GLY A 178 32.57 24.28 2.73
CA GLY A 178 32.64 22.90 2.33
C GLY A 178 31.72 22.72 1.14
N ALA A 179 32.28 22.38 -0.02
CA ALA A 179 31.48 22.09 -1.20
C ALA A 179 30.38 21.07 -0.87
N VAL A 180 29.12 21.50 -0.98
CA VAL A 180 27.95 20.65 -0.70
C VAL A 180 27.93 19.49 -1.69
N SER A 181 28.27 18.30 -1.20
CA SER A 181 28.29 17.09 -2.01
C SER A 181 26.92 16.42 -2.04
N LEU A 182 26.65 15.68 -3.12
CA LEU A 182 25.46 14.82 -3.24
C LEU A 182 25.26 13.93 -2.01
N TRP A 183 26.34 13.34 -1.51
CA TRP A 183 26.31 12.46 -0.35
C TRP A 183 25.83 13.17 0.92
N THR A 184 26.21 14.44 1.09
CA THR A 184 25.82 15.28 2.23
C THR A 184 24.31 15.52 2.21
N ILE A 185 23.76 15.88 1.04
CA ILE A 185 22.31 16.08 0.84
C ILE A 185 21.55 14.75 1.02
N MET A 186 22.02 13.66 0.40
CA MET A 186 21.43 12.32 0.53
C MET A 186 21.39 11.80 1.97
N SER A 187 22.34 12.24 2.79
CA SER A 187 22.43 11.91 4.22
C SER A 187 21.47 12.76 5.05
N LYS A 188 21.30 14.05 4.71
CA LYS A 188 20.34 14.95 5.38
C LYS A 188 18.90 14.48 5.24
N VAL A 189 18.48 14.01 4.07
CA VAL A 189 17.09 13.52 3.81
C VAL A 189 16.89 12.03 4.10
N ARG A 190 17.89 11.34 4.67
CA ARG A 190 17.90 9.87 4.73
C ARG A 190 16.77 9.30 5.58
N LEU A 191 16.49 9.92 6.72
CA LEU A 191 15.52 9.39 7.67
C LEU A 191 14.12 9.43 7.08
N GLU A 192 13.70 10.60 6.59
CA GLU A 192 12.42 10.85 5.96
C GLU A 192 12.21 9.94 4.75
N ALA A 193 13.25 9.82 3.92
CA ALA A 193 13.28 8.93 2.77
C ALA A 193 13.08 7.45 3.15
N CYS A 194 13.86 6.94 4.10
CA CYS A 194 13.78 5.54 4.51
C CYS A 194 12.46 5.24 5.23
N MET A 195 11.94 6.15 6.05
CA MET A 195 10.66 5.99 6.74
C MET A 195 9.49 5.96 5.76
N TRP A 196 9.50 6.82 4.73
CA TRP A 196 8.55 6.72 3.64
C TRP A 196 8.62 5.38 2.93
N GLY A 197 9.83 4.96 2.52
CA GLY A 197 10.02 3.67 1.86
C GLY A 197 9.59 2.48 2.72
N ALA A 198 9.80 2.54 4.03
CA ALA A 198 9.29 1.55 4.99
C ALA A 198 7.76 1.56 5.04
N GLY A 199 7.13 2.73 5.04
CA GLY A 199 5.68 2.87 4.91
C GLY A 199 5.14 2.22 3.65
N THR A 200 5.77 2.44 2.49
CA THR A 200 5.36 1.79 1.22
C THR A 200 5.50 0.27 1.30
N ALA A 201 6.55 -0.24 1.95
CA ALA A 201 6.73 -1.68 2.15
C ALA A 201 5.61 -2.29 3.02
N ILE A 202 5.12 -1.55 4.02
CA ILE A 202 4.01 -1.97 4.87
C ILE A 202 2.69 -1.94 4.09
N GLY A 203 2.40 -0.87 3.36
CA GLY A 203 1.12 -0.73 2.66
C GLY A 203 0.94 -1.66 1.46
N GLU A 204 2.02 -2.27 0.96
CA GLU A 204 1.96 -3.30 -0.09
C GLU A 204 1.95 -4.74 0.48
N LEU A 205 1.84 -4.93 1.80
CA LEU A 205 1.65 -6.26 2.43
C LEU A 205 0.29 -6.96 2.15
N PRO A 206 -0.85 -6.27 1.89
CA PRO A 206 -2.14 -6.94 1.78
C PRO A 206 -2.18 -8.12 0.79
N PRO A 207 -1.66 -8.02 -0.46
CA PRO A 207 -1.67 -9.13 -1.41
C PRO A 207 -0.95 -10.39 -0.90
N TYR A 208 0.13 -10.22 -0.12
CA TYR A 208 0.86 -11.34 0.48
C TYR A 208 0.01 -12.08 1.53
N PHE A 209 -0.63 -11.34 2.43
CA PHE A 209 -1.46 -11.96 3.48
C PHE A 209 -2.72 -12.58 2.91
N MET A 210 -3.35 -11.94 1.92
CA MET A 210 -4.52 -12.48 1.23
C MET A 210 -4.19 -13.81 0.53
N ALA A 211 -3.13 -13.85 -0.29
CA ALA A 211 -2.72 -15.07 -0.96
C ALA A 211 -2.28 -16.19 0.00
N ARG A 212 -1.63 -15.82 1.12
CA ARG A 212 -1.23 -16.77 2.17
C ARG A 212 -2.43 -17.34 2.92
N ALA A 213 -3.39 -16.50 3.29
CA ALA A 213 -4.62 -16.92 3.98
C ALA A 213 -5.44 -17.87 3.10
N ALA A 214 -5.64 -17.52 1.82
CA ALA A 214 -6.33 -18.36 0.84
C ALA A 214 -5.67 -19.74 0.67
N ARG A 215 -4.33 -19.80 0.66
CA ARG A 215 -3.62 -21.08 0.56
C ARG A 215 -3.75 -21.93 1.82
N LEU A 216 -3.71 -21.31 3.00
CA LEU A 216 -3.76 -22.01 4.29
C LEU A 216 -5.17 -22.45 4.68
N SER A 217 -6.20 -21.73 4.22
CA SER A 217 -7.59 -22.07 4.53
C SER A 217 -8.04 -23.35 3.82
N GLY A 218 -7.34 -23.80 2.76
CA GLY A 218 -7.62 -25.08 2.08
C GLY A 218 -9.06 -25.18 1.56
N VAL A 219 -9.64 -24.01 1.32
CA VAL A 219 -11.06 -23.78 1.23
C VAL A 219 -11.62 -24.32 -0.09
N GLU A 220 -12.80 -24.94 -0.04
CA GLU A 220 -13.52 -25.46 -1.20
C GLU A 220 -13.77 -24.32 -2.22
N PRO A 221 -13.83 -24.60 -3.54
CA PRO A 221 -14.01 -23.59 -4.58
C PRO A 221 -15.30 -22.73 -4.47
N ASP A 222 -16.18 -23.02 -3.51
CA ASP A 222 -17.48 -22.38 -3.26
C ASP A 222 -17.46 -21.33 -2.12
N ASP A 223 -16.29 -20.98 -1.59
CA ASP A 223 -16.14 -19.95 -0.55
C ASP A 223 -15.81 -18.59 -1.17
N GLU A 224 -16.55 -17.58 -0.72
CA GLU A 224 -16.53 -16.21 -1.26
C GLU A 224 -15.15 -15.53 -1.20
N GLU A 225 -14.32 -15.90 -0.23
CA GLU A 225 -12.97 -15.33 -0.05
C GLU A 225 -11.97 -15.89 -1.08
N TYR A 226 -12.27 -17.08 -1.63
CA TYR A 226 -11.53 -17.71 -2.71
C TYR A 226 -11.97 -17.15 -4.07
N GLU A 227 -13.28 -16.95 -4.28
CA GLU A 227 -13.81 -16.26 -5.48
C GLU A 227 -13.26 -14.83 -5.63
N GLU A 228 -13.24 -14.04 -4.55
CA GLU A 228 -12.64 -12.68 -4.57
C GLU A 228 -11.14 -12.70 -4.90
N PHE A 229 -10.43 -13.74 -4.46
CA PHE A 229 -9.02 -13.92 -4.78
C PHE A 229 -8.80 -14.34 -6.24
N GLU A 230 -9.63 -15.24 -6.78
CA GLU A 230 -9.61 -15.60 -8.20
C GLU A 230 -9.96 -14.41 -9.09
N GLU A 231 -10.98 -13.61 -8.77
CA GLU A 231 -11.32 -12.39 -9.51
C GLU A 231 -10.15 -11.38 -9.53
N MET A 232 -9.45 -11.18 -8.40
CA MET A 232 -8.24 -10.34 -8.35
C MET A 232 -7.09 -10.90 -9.19
N LEU A 233 -6.91 -12.23 -9.19
CA LEU A 233 -5.93 -12.93 -10.02
C LEU A 233 -6.27 -12.78 -11.51
N GLU A 234 -7.53 -12.96 -11.89
CA GLU A 234 -8.01 -12.81 -13.26
C GLU A 234 -7.88 -11.37 -13.74
N GLN A 235 -8.17 -10.38 -12.90
CA GLN A 235 -7.94 -8.97 -13.23
C GLN A 235 -6.46 -8.66 -13.45
N ALA A 236 -5.56 -9.27 -12.68
CA ALA A 236 -4.12 -9.16 -12.87
C ALA A 236 -3.63 -9.92 -14.12
N GLU A 237 -4.30 -11.00 -14.53
CA GLU A 237 -3.98 -11.80 -15.73
C GLU A 237 -4.55 -11.22 -17.03
N ASN A 238 -5.71 -10.55 -16.98
CA ASN A 238 -6.40 -10.00 -18.15
C ASN A 238 -5.70 -8.79 -18.79
N ALA A 239 -4.70 -8.19 -18.12
CA ALA A 239 -3.75 -7.28 -18.75
C ALA A 239 -2.66 -8.09 -19.50
N GLN A 240 -2.94 -8.51 -20.74
CA GLN A 240 -2.26 -9.61 -21.46
C GLN A 240 -0.72 -9.53 -21.74
N ASP A 241 -0.19 -10.74 -22.05
CA ASP A 241 1.09 -11.21 -22.62
C ASP A 241 2.41 -10.91 -21.89
N PHE A 242 2.69 -9.65 -21.53
CA PHE A 242 3.93 -9.34 -20.81
C PHE A 242 3.88 -9.82 -19.36
N THR A 243 2.70 -9.73 -18.73
CA THR A 243 2.40 -10.14 -17.36
C THR A 243 2.52 -11.65 -17.18
N THR A 244 2.10 -12.48 -18.13
CA THR A 244 2.23 -13.95 -18.05
C THR A 244 3.69 -14.38 -18.07
N ARG A 245 4.50 -13.77 -18.94
CA ARG A 245 5.96 -14.02 -19.00
C ARG A 245 6.68 -13.47 -17.78
N ALA A 246 6.27 -12.29 -17.29
CA ALA A 246 6.74 -11.72 -16.04
C ALA A 246 6.36 -12.58 -14.83
N LYS A 247 5.14 -13.15 -14.77
CA LYS A 247 4.67 -14.06 -13.73
C LYS A 247 5.50 -15.33 -13.68
N LEU A 248 5.72 -15.97 -14.83
CA LEU A 248 6.62 -17.12 -14.95
C LEU A 248 8.07 -16.78 -14.57
N ALA A 249 8.57 -15.59 -14.92
CA ALA A 249 9.90 -15.13 -14.56
C ALA A 249 10.03 -14.84 -13.06
N VAL A 250 9.07 -14.13 -12.47
CA VAL A 250 8.99 -13.83 -11.03
C VAL A 250 8.85 -15.12 -10.24
N GLN A 251 7.99 -16.04 -10.66
CA GLN A 251 7.84 -17.36 -10.04
C GLN A 251 9.14 -18.15 -10.07
N LYS A 252 9.79 -18.27 -11.24
CA LYS A 252 11.10 -18.94 -11.36
C LYS A 252 12.18 -18.25 -10.53
N MET A 253 12.18 -16.92 -10.45
CA MET A 253 13.17 -16.15 -9.69
C MET A 253 12.95 -16.28 -8.18
N VAL A 254 11.71 -16.19 -7.69
CA VAL A 254 11.38 -16.38 -6.27
C VAL A 254 11.66 -17.82 -5.84
N GLN A 255 11.31 -18.82 -6.65
CA GLN A 255 11.58 -20.22 -6.34
C GLN A 255 13.06 -20.58 -6.39
N LYS A 256 13.83 -20.02 -7.34
CA LYS A 256 15.24 -20.37 -7.55
C LYS A 256 16.22 -19.55 -6.72
N VAL A 257 15.89 -18.28 -6.46
CA VAL A 257 16.80 -17.31 -5.82
C VAL A 257 16.32 -16.91 -4.41
N GLY A 258 15.07 -17.21 -4.06
CA GLY A 258 14.53 -16.95 -2.72
C GLY A 258 14.58 -15.45 -2.37
N PHE A 259 15.25 -15.12 -1.26
CA PHE A 259 15.34 -13.76 -0.73
C PHE A 259 15.79 -12.71 -1.76
N PHE A 260 16.85 -12.98 -2.54
CA PHE A 260 17.36 -12.00 -3.52
C PHE A 260 16.44 -11.86 -4.73
N GLY A 261 15.66 -12.88 -5.06
CA GLY A 261 14.61 -12.78 -6.07
C GLY A 261 13.52 -11.80 -5.62
N ILE A 262 13.04 -11.95 -4.39
CA ILE A 262 12.05 -11.04 -3.79
C ILE A 262 12.60 -9.61 -3.72
N LEU A 263 13.86 -9.44 -3.31
CA LEU A 263 14.52 -8.14 -3.23
C LEU A 263 14.56 -7.45 -4.61
N THR A 264 14.87 -8.20 -5.67
CA THR A 264 14.90 -7.68 -7.04
C THR A 264 13.51 -7.24 -7.48
N CYS A 265 12.48 -8.06 -7.26
CA CYS A 265 11.09 -7.69 -7.53
C CYS A 265 10.65 -6.43 -6.77
N ALA A 266 11.03 -6.31 -5.49
CA ALA A 266 10.69 -5.15 -4.66
C ALA A 266 11.43 -3.86 -5.03
N SER A 267 12.57 -3.97 -5.72
CA SER A 267 13.38 -2.83 -6.13
C SER A 267 12.92 -2.22 -7.47
N ILE A 268 12.04 -2.90 -8.21
CA ILE A 268 11.57 -2.53 -9.56
C ILE A 268 10.12 -1.98 -9.46
N PRO A 269 9.62 -1.16 -10.41
CA PRO A 269 8.26 -0.59 -10.43
C PRO A 269 7.11 -1.48 -9.93
N ASN A 270 6.12 -0.81 -9.32
CA ASN A 270 5.07 -1.39 -8.49
C ASN A 270 4.34 -2.64 -9.03
N PRO A 271 3.98 -2.75 -10.33
CA PRO A 271 3.25 -3.93 -10.83
C PRO A 271 3.97 -5.27 -10.61
N LEU A 272 5.31 -5.25 -10.62
CA LEU A 272 6.12 -6.46 -10.38
C LEU A 272 6.16 -6.86 -8.90
N PHE A 273 5.97 -5.92 -7.99
CA PHE A 273 5.92 -6.19 -6.57
C PHE A 273 4.60 -6.85 -6.16
N ASP A 274 3.47 -6.33 -6.63
CA ASP A 274 2.14 -6.89 -6.31
C ASP A 274 2.06 -8.36 -6.71
N LEU A 275 2.60 -8.68 -7.89
CA LEU A 275 2.73 -10.04 -8.40
C LEU A 275 3.66 -10.91 -7.54
N ALA A 276 4.78 -10.37 -7.09
CA ALA A 276 5.68 -11.05 -6.17
C ALA A 276 5.02 -11.30 -4.80
N GLY A 277 4.20 -10.36 -4.31
CA GLY A 277 3.43 -10.48 -3.08
C GLY A 277 2.44 -11.64 -3.12
N ILE A 278 1.59 -11.69 -4.16
CA ILE A 278 0.64 -12.78 -4.40
C ILE A 278 1.38 -14.12 -4.50
N THR A 279 2.45 -14.17 -5.30
CA THR A 279 3.25 -15.38 -5.52
C THR A 279 3.88 -15.87 -4.21
N CYS A 280 4.50 -14.98 -3.43
CA CYS A 280 5.13 -15.33 -2.15
C CYS A 280 4.11 -15.79 -1.11
N GLY A 281 2.93 -15.16 -1.07
CA GLY A 281 1.83 -15.57 -0.20
C GLY A 281 1.32 -16.96 -0.56
N HIS A 282 1.03 -17.20 -1.85
CA HIS A 282 0.56 -18.48 -2.36
C HIS A 282 1.57 -19.63 -2.12
N PHE A 283 2.87 -19.37 -2.25
CA PHE A 283 3.93 -20.35 -1.96
C PHE A 283 4.33 -20.41 -0.47
N LEU A 284 3.60 -19.71 0.42
CA LEU A 284 3.80 -19.72 1.87
C LEU A 284 5.22 -19.30 2.33
N VAL A 285 5.92 -18.48 1.53
CA VAL A 285 7.24 -17.95 1.88
C VAL A 285 7.19 -17.29 3.26
N PRO A 286 8.16 -17.53 4.18
CA PRO A 286 8.13 -16.94 5.51
C PRO A 286 8.02 -15.41 5.48
N PHE A 287 7.20 -14.85 6.38
CA PHE A 287 6.93 -13.41 6.43
C PHE A 287 8.21 -12.58 6.49
N TRP A 288 9.16 -12.93 7.36
CA TRP A 288 10.39 -12.17 7.54
C TRP A 288 11.31 -12.20 6.31
N THR A 289 11.29 -13.29 5.53
CA THR A 289 12.03 -13.38 4.28
C THR A 289 11.43 -12.45 3.23
N PHE A 290 10.10 -12.46 3.11
CA PHE A 290 9.38 -11.58 2.20
C PHE A 290 9.52 -10.10 2.62
N PHE A 291 9.08 -9.77 3.84
CA PHE A 291 9.07 -8.40 4.35
C PHE A 291 10.48 -7.81 4.46
N GLY A 292 11.48 -8.58 4.88
CA GLY A 292 12.87 -8.10 4.92
C GLY A 292 13.41 -7.74 3.54
N ALA A 293 13.17 -8.58 2.54
CA ALA A 293 13.55 -8.30 1.16
C ALA A 293 12.79 -7.09 0.59
N THR A 294 11.49 -6.98 0.87
CA THR A 294 10.65 -5.84 0.49
C THR A 294 11.13 -4.54 1.12
N LEU A 295 11.42 -4.56 2.42
CA LEU A 295 11.86 -3.39 3.17
C LEU A 295 13.20 -2.88 2.62
N ILE A 296 14.16 -3.76 2.36
CA ILE A 296 15.45 -3.37 1.76
C ILE A 296 15.23 -2.85 0.34
N GLY A 297 14.43 -3.54 -0.48
CA GLY A 297 14.15 -3.15 -1.85
C GLY A 297 13.51 -1.76 -1.95
N LYS A 298 12.57 -1.44 -1.05
CA LYS A 298 11.83 -0.18 -1.09
C LYS A 298 12.47 0.94 -0.27
N ALA A 299 12.82 0.70 0.99
CA ALA A 299 13.37 1.72 1.88
C ALA A 299 14.85 2.02 1.63
N VAL A 300 15.58 1.11 0.99
CA VAL A 300 17.00 1.29 0.66
C VAL A 300 17.18 1.44 -0.84
N VAL A 301 16.94 0.40 -1.65
CA VAL A 301 17.34 0.43 -3.07
C VAL A 301 16.51 1.44 -3.88
N LYS A 302 15.19 1.23 -3.97
CA LYS A 302 14.26 2.09 -4.72
C LYS A 302 14.32 3.53 -4.23
N MET A 303 14.28 3.72 -2.91
CA MET A 303 14.33 5.04 -2.30
C MET A 303 15.64 5.78 -2.61
N HIS A 304 16.79 5.09 -2.59
CA HIS A 304 18.06 5.71 -2.92
C HIS A 304 18.15 6.13 -4.39
N ILE A 305 17.59 5.31 -5.30
CA ILE A 305 17.49 5.66 -6.73
C ILE A 305 16.60 6.90 -6.91
N GLN A 306 15.39 6.90 -6.31
CA GLN A 306 14.44 8.00 -6.41
C GLN A 306 14.99 9.31 -5.84
N LYS A 307 15.60 9.29 -4.65
CA LYS A 307 16.19 10.51 -4.07
C LYS A 307 17.40 11.01 -4.84
N LEU A 308 18.25 10.10 -5.34
CA LEU A 308 19.42 10.50 -6.14
C LEU A 308 18.97 11.20 -7.42
N PHE A 309 17.94 10.66 -8.09
CA PHE A 309 17.35 11.28 -9.25
C PHE A 309 16.89 12.72 -8.95
N VAL A 310 16.10 12.91 -7.87
CA VAL A 310 15.63 14.25 -7.49
C VAL A 310 16.79 15.20 -7.17
N ILE A 311 17.77 14.77 -6.36
CA ILE A 311 18.90 15.63 -5.99
C ILE A 311 19.72 16.05 -7.23
N ILE A 312 19.95 15.12 -8.16
CA ILE A 312 20.64 15.39 -9.43
C ILE A 312 19.85 16.40 -10.26
N THR A 313 18.54 16.21 -10.42
CA THR A 313 17.66 17.11 -11.18
C THR A 313 17.67 18.55 -10.65
N PHE A 314 17.84 18.74 -9.34
CA PHE A 314 17.84 20.07 -8.71
C PHE A 314 19.23 20.66 -8.42
N SER A 315 20.31 19.95 -8.78
CA SER A 315 21.69 20.42 -8.62
C SER A 315 22.15 21.22 -9.85
N LYS A 316 22.47 22.52 -9.68
CA LYS A 316 22.94 23.39 -10.79
C LYS A 316 24.12 22.76 -11.54
N HIS A 317 25.17 22.47 -10.78
CA HIS A 317 26.43 21.98 -11.33
C HIS A 317 26.28 20.64 -12.06
N ILE A 318 25.47 19.73 -11.52
CA ILE A 318 25.30 18.39 -12.11
C ILE A 318 24.35 18.44 -13.30
N VAL A 319 23.30 19.27 -13.26
CA VAL A 319 22.44 19.51 -14.41
C VAL A 319 23.26 20.08 -15.57
N GLU A 320 24.09 21.09 -15.34
CA GLU A 320 24.95 21.67 -16.37
C GLU A 320 25.93 20.64 -16.96
N GLN A 321 26.54 19.81 -16.11
CA GLN A 321 27.39 18.70 -16.55
C GLN A 321 26.61 17.65 -17.37
N MET A 322 25.43 17.22 -16.92
CA MET A 322 24.58 16.28 -17.67
C MET A 322 24.12 16.85 -19.01
N VAL A 323 23.70 18.12 -19.03
CA VAL A 323 23.29 18.84 -20.24
C VAL A 323 24.47 18.93 -21.22
N SER A 324 25.70 19.14 -20.74
CA SER A 324 26.90 19.13 -21.58
C SER A 324 27.24 17.74 -22.14
N LEU A 325 27.06 16.67 -21.34
CA LEU A 325 27.25 15.28 -21.76
C LEU A 325 26.19 14.84 -22.78
N ILE A 326 24.93 15.26 -22.61
CA ILE A 326 23.86 15.04 -23.59
C ILE A 326 24.22 15.76 -24.89
N GLY A 327 24.75 16.98 -24.82
CA GLY A 327 25.26 17.74 -25.96
C GLY A 327 26.40 17.04 -26.73
N ALA A 328 27.17 16.17 -26.06
CA ALA A 328 28.24 15.39 -26.66
C ALA A 328 27.76 14.13 -27.42
N VAL A 329 26.47 13.78 -27.34
CA VAL A 329 25.90 12.66 -28.09
C VAL A 329 25.74 13.05 -29.56
N PRO A 330 26.44 12.38 -30.50
CA PRO A 330 26.31 12.69 -31.92
C PRO A 330 24.86 12.46 -32.39
N VAL A 331 24.38 13.34 -33.28
CA VAL A 331 23.04 13.33 -33.91
C VAL A 331 21.87 13.82 -33.03
N LEU A 332 21.79 13.46 -31.75
CA LEU A 332 20.63 13.80 -30.89
C LEU A 332 20.91 14.87 -29.82
N GLY A 333 22.18 15.10 -29.47
CA GLY A 333 22.56 15.95 -28.34
C GLY A 333 22.13 17.40 -28.46
N ALA A 334 22.45 18.06 -29.58
CA ALA A 334 22.17 19.49 -29.78
C ALA A 334 20.67 19.81 -29.83
N SER A 335 19.83 18.86 -30.28
CA SER A 335 18.37 19.01 -30.35
C SER A 335 17.71 18.83 -28.97
N LEU A 336 18.25 17.94 -28.14
CA LEU A 336 17.72 17.64 -26.79
C LEU A 336 18.26 18.58 -25.70
N GLN A 337 19.43 19.20 -25.90
CA GLN A 337 20.09 20.03 -24.90
C GLN A 337 19.26 21.26 -24.49
N LYS A 338 18.72 22.01 -25.46
CA LYS A 338 17.91 23.22 -25.22
C LYS A 338 16.58 22.94 -24.50
N PRO A 339 15.69 22.05 -25.00
CA PRO A 339 14.41 21.80 -24.35
C PRO A 339 14.57 21.17 -22.96
N PHE A 340 15.60 20.34 -22.76
CA PHE A 340 15.86 19.74 -21.46
C PHE A 340 16.36 20.78 -20.45
N ARG A 341 17.26 21.68 -20.85
CA ARG A 341 17.73 22.78 -20.00
C ARG A 341 16.60 23.75 -19.63
N GLU A 342 15.81 24.19 -20.60
CA GLU A 342 14.67 25.09 -20.36
C GLU A 342 13.61 24.45 -19.45
N TYR A 343 13.31 23.16 -19.64
CA TYR A 343 12.39 22.42 -18.77
C TYR A 343 12.90 22.36 -17.32
N LEU A 344 14.19 22.04 -17.12
CA LEU A 344 14.78 21.97 -15.79
C LEU A 344 14.84 23.33 -15.10
N GLU A 345 15.22 24.38 -15.83
CA GLU A 345 15.23 25.75 -15.32
C GLU A 345 13.82 26.24 -14.95
N ALA A 346 12.80 25.92 -15.75
CA ALA A 346 11.40 26.25 -15.47
C ALA A 346 10.85 25.52 -14.23
N GLN A 347 11.16 24.23 -14.06
CA GLN A 347 10.76 23.46 -12.87
C GLN A 347 11.42 24.02 -11.61
N ARG A 348 12.71 24.35 -11.70
CA ARG A 348 13.47 24.95 -10.61
C ARG A 348 12.92 26.33 -10.23
N ALA A 349 12.63 27.19 -11.21
CA ALA A 349 12.09 28.53 -10.95
C ALA A 349 10.70 28.49 -10.29
N LYS A 350 9.82 27.56 -10.70
CA LYS A 350 8.51 27.35 -10.06
C LYS A 350 8.61 27.01 -8.58
N LEU A 351 9.62 26.21 -8.21
CA LEU A 351 9.87 25.84 -6.82
C LEU A 351 10.52 26.98 -6.00
N HIS A 352 11.38 27.81 -6.60
CA HIS A 352 11.93 28.99 -5.93
C HIS A 352 10.87 30.07 -5.65
N HIS A 353 9.94 30.33 -6.57
CA HIS A 353 8.87 31.32 -6.34
C HIS A 353 7.91 30.92 -5.22
N GLN A 354 7.72 29.62 -5.00
CA GLN A 354 6.93 29.13 -3.87
C GLN A 354 7.63 29.38 -2.51
N ALA A 355 8.95 29.62 -2.52
CA ALA A 355 9.78 29.85 -1.34
C ALA A 355 10.23 31.32 -1.18
N GLY A 356 9.79 32.25 -2.03
CA GLY A 356 10.43 33.58 -2.17
C GLY A 356 9.67 34.81 -1.65
N GLU A 357 8.33 34.86 -1.65
CA GLU A 357 7.62 36.08 -1.26
C GLU A 357 6.32 35.79 -0.50
N GLY A 358 6.27 36.26 0.76
CA GLY A 358 5.03 36.46 1.50
C GLY A 358 4.26 37.65 0.94
N PHE A 359 3.55 37.43 -0.16
CA PHE A 359 2.39 38.23 -0.58
C PHE A 359 1.25 37.25 -0.93
N PRO A 360 -0.03 37.64 -0.79
CA PRO A 360 -1.18 36.74 -0.94
C PRO A 360 -1.34 36.38 -2.42
N THR A 361 -0.47 35.52 -2.92
CA THR A 361 -0.64 34.88 -4.21
C THR A 361 -1.73 33.85 -3.99
N GLY A 362 -2.95 34.24 -4.40
CA GLY A 362 -4.15 33.43 -4.27
C GLY A 362 -3.82 31.98 -4.57
N GLU A 363 -4.16 31.10 -3.63
CA GLU A 363 -3.86 29.67 -3.64
C GLU A 363 -3.78 29.18 -5.08
N ASN A 364 -2.58 28.73 -5.52
CA ASN A 364 -2.40 28.16 -6.85
C ASN A 364 -3.61 27.25 -7.08
N TRP A 365 -4.50 27.61 -7.99
CA TRP A 365 -5.79 26.93 -8.14
C TRP A 365 -5.59 25.42 -8.32
N LEU A 366 -4.45 25.03 -8.92
CA LEU A 366 -3.98 23.67 -9.04
C LEU A 366 -3.66 23.01 -7.69
N SER A 367 -2.97 23.70 -6.78
CA SER A 367 -2.70 23.24 -5.41
C SER A 367 -3.99 23.13 -4.58
N TRP A 368 -4.91 24.09 -4.74
CA TRP A 368 -6.23 24.02 -4.09
C TRP A 368 -7.06 22.85 -4.62
N VAL A 369 -7.15 22.70 -5.96
CA VAL A 369 -7.80 21.55 -6.61
C VAL A 369 -7.15 20.25 -6.14
N PHE A 370 -5.82 20.22 -6.09
CA PHE A 370 -5.07 19.05 -5.67
C PHE A 370 -5.36 18.67 -4.22
N GLU A 371 -5.36 19.63 -3.30
CA GLU A 371 -5.76 19.44 -1.91
C GLU A 371 -7.20 18.89 -1.82
N LYS A 372 -8.14 19.44 -2.59
CA LYS A 372 -9.53 18.93 -2.64
C LYS A 372 -9.59 17.51 -3.18
N VAL A 373 -8.82 17.17 -4.21
CA VAL A 373 -8.74 15.79 -4.75
C VAL A 373 -8.21 14.83 -3.68
N VAL A 374 -7.15 15.21 -2.94
CA VAL A 374 -6.61 14.40 -1.84
C VAL A 374 -7.67 14.23 -0.74
N ILE A 375 -8.36 15.30 -0.32
CA ILE A 375 -9.42 15.23 0.68
C ILE A 375 -10.55 14.30 0.20
N ILE A 376 -10.99 14.41 -1.06
CA ILE A 376 -12.01 13.54 -1.65
C ILE A 376 -11.54 12.08 -1.63
N MET A 377 -10.29 11.82 -1.99
CA MET A 377 -9.69 10.49 -1.97
C MET A 377 -9.61 9.92 -0.54
N VAL A 378 -9.20 10.72 0.44
CA VAL A 378 -9.17 10.32 1.86
C VAL A 378 -10.58 10.05 2.38
N CYS A 379 -11.55 10.92 2.07
CA CYS A 379 -12.95 10.71 2.41
C CYS A 379 -13.49 9.42 1.77
N TYR A 380 -13.18 9.17 0.50
CA TYR A 380 -13.54 7.93 -0.19
C TYR A 380 -12.91 6.71 0.49
N PHE A 381 -11.63 6.79 0.86
CA PHE A 381 -10.94 5.73 1.59
C PHE A 381 -11.58 5.45 2.95
N VAL A 382 -11.89 6.49 3.73
CA VAL A 382 -12.60 6.36 5.01
C VAL A 382 -13.98 5.73 4.81
N CYS A 383 -14.75 6.20 3.82
CA CYS A 383 -16.03 5.60 3.43
C CYS A 383 -15.87 4.12 3.05
N SER A 384 -14.80 3.77 2.33
CA SER A 384 -14.51 2.39 1.93
C SER A 384 -14.20 1.51 3.15
N ILE A 385 -13.44 2.00 4.13
CA ILE A 385 -13.21 1.30 5.40
C ILE A 385 -14.54 1.03 6.12
N ILE A 386 -15.39 2.06 6.25
CA ILE A 386 -16.68 1.92 6.93
C ILE A 386 -17.56 0.89 6.22
N ASN A 387 -17.64 0.95 4.89
CA ASN A 387 -18.39 -0.01 4.08
C ASN A 387 -17.83 -1.43 4.25
N SER A 388 -16.52 -1.61 4.14
CA SER A 388 -15.85 -2.91 4.26
C SER A 388 -16.07 -3.54 5.64
N MET A 389 -15.95 -2.75 6.71
CA MET A 389 -16.23 -3.22 8.08
C MET A 389 -17.71 -3.57 8.28
N ALA A 390 -18.63 -2.78 7.73
CA ALA A 390 -20.06 -3.09 7.80
C ALA A 390 -20.40 -4.40 7.07
N GLN A 391 -19.79 -4.62 5.89
CA GLN A 391 -19.92 -5.85 5.11
C GLN A 391 -19.34 -7.06 5.84
N SER A 392 -18.18 -6.90 6.49
CA SER A 392 -17.57 -7.92 7.34
C SER A 392 -18.48 -8.33 8.49
N CYS A 393 -19.17 -7.36 9.14
CA CYS A 393 -20.13 -7.65 10.19
C CYS A 393 -21.29 -8.52 9.70
N ALA A 394 -21.86 -8.15 8.56
CA ALA A 394 -22.95 -8.90 7.95
C ALA A 394 -22.50 -10.32 7.56
N LYS A 395 -21.28 -10.46 7.02
CA LYS A 395 -20.66 -11.78 6.74
C LYS A 395 -20.55 -12.62 8.01
N ARG A 396 -20.05 -12.06 9.13
CA ARG A 396 -19.94 -12.78 10.42
C ARG A 396 -21.31 -13.23 10.94
N LEU A 397 -22.35 -12.41 10.83
CA LEU A 397 -23.69 -12.74 11.28
C LEU A 397 -24.32 -13.86 10.44
N GLN A 398 -24.19 -13.79 9.12
CA GLN A 398 -24.66 -14.83 8.20
C GLN A 398 -23.93 -16.16 8.44
N GLN A 399 -22.60 -16.15 8.60
CA GLN A 399 -21.83 -17.35 8.91
C GLN A 399 -22.30 -18.03 10.22
N LYS A 400 -22.64 -17.23 11.25
CA LYS A 400 -23.21 -17.77 12.49
C LYS A 400 -24.57 -18.44 12.24
N GLN A 401 -25.46 -17.80 11.49
CA GLN A 401 -26.76 -18.39 11.13
C GLN A 401 -26.59 -19.71 10.37
N TYR A 402 -25.71 -19.76 9.38
CA TYR A 402 -25.39 -21.00 8.66
C TYR A 402 -24.82 -22.09 9.58
N SER A 403 -23.99 -21.74 10.56
CA SER A 403 -23.44 -22.72 11.52
C SER A 403 -24.50 -23.25 12.49
N GLU A 404 -25.44 -22.41 12.93
CA GLU A 404 -26.57 -22.79 13.79
C GLU A 404 -27.58 -23.66 13.03
N GLU A 405 -27.80 -23.41 11.73
CA GLU A 405 -28.64 -24.25 10.88
C GLU A 405 -28.00 -25.62 10.61
N LYS A 406 -26.66 -25.70 10.44
CA LYS A 406 -25.95 -26.98 10.26
C LYS A 406 -25.93 -27.85 11.52
N THR A 407 -26.13 -27.27 12.70
CA THR A 407 -26.13 -27.97 13.99
C THR A 407 -27.52 -28.38 14.48
N LYS A 408 -28.58 -27.97 13.77
CA LYS A 408 -29.96 -28.44 13.94
C LYS A 408 -30.25 -29.56 12.94
#